data_AF-A0A852K4V6-F1
#
_entry.id   AF-A0A852K4V6-F1
#
_cell.length_a   1.000
_cell.length_b   1.000
_cell.length_c   1.000
_cell.angle_alpha   90.00
_cell.angle_beta   90.00
_cell.angle_gamma   90.00
#
_symmetry.space_group_name_H-M   'P 1'
#
loop_
_entity.id
_entity.type
_entity.pdbx_description
1 polymer ?
#
loop_
_entity_poly.entity_id
_entity_poly.type
_entity_poly.pdbx_seq_one_letter_code
_entity_poly.pdbx_strand_id
1 'polypeptide(L)' 'GAAPRDPCALRPLFARAGLLSQAQGSAYVELGSGTKVLCAAWGPREAAEPGPG' A
#
# COMPACT_ATOMS: atom_id res chain seq x y z
N GLY A 1 -13.15 -13.69 24.64
CA GLY A 1 -13.23 -12.99 23.34
C GLY A 1 -12.84 -11.55 23.54
N ALA A 2 -12.12 -10.93 22.62
CA ALA A 2 -11.78 -9.51 22.72
C ALA A 2 -13.05 -8.65 22.69
N ALA A 3 -13.09 -7.58 23.48
CA ALA A 3 -14.19 -6.62 23.46
C ALA A 3 -14.36 -6.01 22.05
N PRO A 4 -15.59 -5.66 21.63
CA PRO A 4 -15.81 -4.95 20.38
C PRO A 4 -15.02 -3.63 20.38
N ARG A 5 -14.39 -3.28 19.25
CA ARG A 5 -13.72 -1.98 19.15
C ARG A 5 -14.74 -0.85 19.02
N ASP A 6 -14.38 0.32 19.54
CA ASP A 6 -15.10 1.57 19.29
C ASP A 6 -15.23 1.80 17.76
N PRO A 7 -16.45 2.02 17.22
CA PRO A 7 -16.67 2.27 15.80
C PRO A 7 -15.91 3.49 15.27
N CYS A 8 -15.60 4.47 16.12
CA CYS A 8 -14.83 5.66 15.77
C CYS A 8 -13.31 5.44 15.83
N ALA A 9 -12.84 4.36 16.47
CA ALA A 9 -11.41 4.09 16.60
C ALA A 9 -10.85 3.43 15.33
N LEU A 10 -9.78 3.99 14.76
CA LEU A 10 -9.03 3.33 13.69
C LEU A 10 -8.40 2.02 14.17
N ARG A 11 -8.27 1.05 13.27
CA ARG A 11 -7.46 -0.16 13.53
C ARG A 11 -5.98 0.26 13.66
N PRO A 12 -5.15 -0.48 14.42
CA PRO A 12 -3.72 -0.21 14.48
C PRO A 12 -3.10 -0.13 13.08
N LEU A 13 -2.30 0.90 12.84
CA LEU A 13 -1.71 1.22 11.55
C LEU A 13 -0.19 1.18 11.65
N PHE A 14 0.45 0.44 10.75
CA PHE A 14 1.88 0.57 10.47
C PHE A 14 2.05 1.08 9.03
N ALA A 15 2.95 2.04 8.81
CA ALA A 15 3.24 2.53 7.48
C ALA A 15 4.74 2.81 7.32
N ARG A 16 5.30 2.40 6.18
CA ARG A 16 6.68 2.71 5.78
C ARG A 16 6.75 3.13 4.32
N ALA A 17 7.20 4.36 4.08
CA ALA A 17 7.49 4.86 2.75
C ALA A 17 8.88 4.41 2.26
N GLY A 18 9.08 4.40 0.94
CA GLY A 18 10.38 4.13 0.31
C GLY A 18 10.90 2.71 0.51
N LEU A 19 10.00 1.72 0.63
CA LEU A 19 10.40 0.33 0.88
C LEU A 19 11.01 -0.35 -0.35
N LEU A 20 10.54 -0.02 -1.54
CA LEU A 20 11.02 -0.58 -2.81
C LEU A 20 12.02 0.37 -3.47
N SER A 21 13.27 -0.08 -3.63
CA SER A 21 14.35 0.71 -4.24
C SER A 21 14.22 0.84 -5.75
N GLN A 22 13.47 -0.05 -6.40
CA GLN A 22 13.22 -0.03 -7.85
C GLN A 22 12.05 0.90 -8.25
N ALA A 23 11.28 1.38 -7.28
CA ALA A 23 10.17 2.30 -7.51
C ALA A 23 10.60 3.74 -7.25
N GLN A 24 10.04 4.68 -8.00
CA GLN A 24 10.26 6.12 -7.76
C GLN A 24 9.56 6.57 -6.48
N GLY A 25 8.43 5.93 -6.14
CA GLY A 25 7.77 6.04 -4.85
C GLY A 25 7.15 4.71 -4.45
N SER A 26 7.16 4.39 -3.16
CA SER A 26 6.53 3.18 -2.63
C SER A 26 6.09 3.35 -1.18
N ALA A 27 5.10 2.55 -0.77
CA ALA A 27 4.63 2.50 0.61
C ALA A 27 4.15 1.09 0.97
N TYR A 28 4.52 0.63 2.15
CA TYR A 28 3.97 -0.56 2.78
C TYR A 28 3.08 -0.15 3.94
N VAL A 29 1.86 -0.69 3.99
CA VAL A 29 0.84 -0.34 4.98
C VAL A 29 0.24 -1.60 5.58
N GLU A 30 0.19 -1.68 6.90
CA GLU A 30 -0.55 -2.70 7.64
C GLU A 30 -1.69 -2.05 8.43
N LEU A 31 -2.86 -2.68 8.42
CA LEU A 31 -4.04 -2.22 9.12
C LEU A 31 -4.71 -3.37 9.90
N GLY A 32 -4.65 -3.30 11.21
CA GLY A 32 -5.10 -4.37 12.10
C GLY A 32 -4.30 -5.67 11.89
N SER A 33 -4.94 -6.82 12.12
CA SER A 33 -4.28 -8.13 12.11
C SER A 33 -4.20 -8.81 10.73
N GLY A 34 -4.95 -8.33 9.74
CA GLY A 34 -5.13 -9.07 8.47
C GLY A 34 -4.90 -8.28 7.20
N THR A 35 -4.93 -6.95 7.24
CA THR A 35 -4.75 -6.14 6.02
C THR A 35 -3.30 -5.69 5.90
N LYS A 36 -2.63 -6.10 4.83
CA LYS A 36 -1.27 -5.68 4.48
C LYS A 36 -1.22 -5.35 2.99
N VAL A 37 -0.70 -4.18 2.63
CA VAL A 37 -0.67 -3.70 1.25
C VAL A 37 0.71 -3.13 0.95
N LEU A 38 1.22 -3.43 -0.24
CA LEU A 38 2.41 -2.82 -0.80
C LEU A 38 2.04 -2.07 -2.08
N CYS A 39 2.35 -0.78 -2.12
CA CYS A 39 2.10 0.10 -3.25
C CYS A 39 3.42 0.61 -3.83
N ALA A 40 3.44 0.81 -5.14
CA ALA A 40 4.56 1.39 -5.87
C ALA A 40 4.07 2.25 -7.03
N ALA A 41 4.78 3.34 -7.29
CA ALA A 41 4.51 4.29 -8.34
C ALA A 41 5.72 4.43 -9.27
N TRP A 42 5.44 4.46 -10.57
CA TRP A 42 6.40 4.73 -11.64
C TRP A 42 5.79 5.73 -12.60
N GLY A 43 6.26 6.97 -12.57
CA GLY A 43 5.88 7.99 -13.52
C GLY A 43 6.16 9.43 -13.08
N PRO A 44 5.90 10.40 -13.96
CA PRO A 44 5.30 10.25 -15.29
C PRO A 44 6.18 9.45 -16.26
N ARG A 45 5.58 8.59 -17.08
CA ARG A 45 6.26 7.79 -18.13
C ARG A 45 5.39 7.70 -19.37
N GLU A 46 6.02 7.49 -20.51
CA GLU A 46 5.30 7.16 -21.74
C GLU A 46 4.51 5.86 -21.57
N ALA A 47 3.28 5.86 -22.10
CA ALA A 47 2.46 4.66 -22.16
C ALA A 47 3.20 3.60 -22.99
N ALA A 48 3.13 2.34 -22.57
CA ALA A 48 3.62 1.28 -23.42
C ALA A 48 2.82 1.28 -24.73
N GLU A 49 3.50 1.17 -25.86
CA GLU A 49 2.80 0.88 -27.11
C GLU A 49 2.04 -0.44 -26.93
N PRO A 50 0.76 -0.52 -27.35
CA PRO A 50 0.06 -1.78 -27.34
C PRO A 50 0.83 -2.77 -28.22
N GLY A 51 1.20 -3.92 -27.65
CA GLY A 51 1.87 -4.97 -28.41
C GLY A 51 0.97 -5.47 -29.57
N PRO A 52 1.54 -6.18 -30.56
CA PRO A 52 0.74 -6.79 -31.62
C PRO A 52 -0.25 -7.77 -30.97
N GLY A 53 -1.55 -7.50 -31.16
CA GLY A 53 -2.65 -8.35 -30.72
C GLY A 53 -2.76 -9.64 -31.51
#